data_AF-A0A838VZA3-F1
#
_entry.id   AF-A0A838VZA3-F1
#
_cell.length_a   1.000
_cell.length_b   1.000
_cell.length_c   1.000
_cell.angle_alpha   90.00
_cell.angle_beta   90.00
_cell.angle_gamma   90.00
#
_symmetry.space_group_name_H-M   'P 1'
#
loop_
_entity.id
_entity.type
_entity.pdbx_description
1 polymer ?
#
loop_
_entity_poly.entity_id
_entity_poly.type
_entity_poly.pdbx_seq_one_letter_code
_entity_poly.pdbx_strand_id
1 'polypeptide(L)' 'MRKILITAVEQITTKLVEKLRHRYDVEVHIVPIGSVCEIKANIKNRWVTICRFASDESLRNIMTMFEINYNLKSRQ' A
#
# COMPACT_ATOMS: atom_id res chain seq x y z
N MET A 1 10.53 -0.49 -13.06
CA MET A 1 9.66 -1.26 -12.13
C MET A 1 8.86 -0.29 -11.28
N ARG A 2 7.63 -0.64 -10.88
CA ARG A 2 6.77 0.22 -10.04
C ARG A 2 7.05 -0.12 -8.58
N LYS A 3 7.66 0.81 -7.82
CA LYS A 3 7.98 0.60 -6.40
C LYS A 3 6.83 1.04 -5.51
N ILE A 4 6.51 0.25 -4.49
CA ILE A 4 5.57 0.61 -3.43
C ILE A 4 6.18 0.35 -2.06
N LEU A 5 5.76 1.14 -1.08
CA LEU A 5 6.11 0.97 0.32
C LEU A 5 4.82 0.74 1.11
N ILE A 6 4.74 -0.39 1.79
CA ILE A 6 3.61 -0.77 2.64
C ILE A 6 4.03 -0.54 4.09
N THR A 7 3.34 0.39 4.76
CA THR A 7 3.49 0.61 6.19
C THR A 7 2.23 0.10 6.89
N ALA A 8 2.26 -1.09 7.49
CA ALA A 8 1.08 -1.67 8.12
C ALA A 8 1.42 -2.72 9.19
N VAL A 9 0.43 -3.13 9.96
CA VAL A 9 0.57 -4.22 10.94
C VAL A 9 0.90 -5.55 10.25
N GLU A 10 1.63 -6.42 10.92
CA GLU A 10 2.16 -7.67 10.35
C GLU A 10 1.08 -8.54 9.68
N GLN A 11 -0.08 -8.68 10.33
CA GLN A 11 -1.19 -9.54 9.87
C GLN A 11 -1.72 -9.16 8.49
N ILE A 12 -1.85 -7.86 8.19
CA ILE A 12 -2.36 -7.38 6.90
C ILE A 12 -1.23 -7.27 5.87
N THR A 13 -0.01 -6.97 6.32
CA THR A 13 1.15 -6.80 5.45
C THR A 13 1.46 -8.07 4.66
N THR A 14 1.48 -9.24 5.29
CA THR A 14 1.73 -10.51 4.59
C THR A 14 0.76 -10.72 3.43
N LYS A 15 -0.54 -10.45 3.67
CA LYS A 15 -1.59 -10.58 2.65
C LYS A 15 -1.43 -9.56 1.52
N LEU A 16 -1.06 -8.33 1.84
CA LEU A 16 -0.81 -7.28 0.83
C LEU A 16 0.40 -7.61 -0.03
N VAL A 17 1.50 -8.06 0.58
CA VAL A 17 2.73 -8.47 -0.13
C VAL A 17 2.43 -9.59 -1.12
N GLU A 18 1.72 -10.64 -0.69
CA GLU A 18 1.33 -11.74 -1.58
C GLU A 18 0.56 -11.27 -2.81
N LYS A 19 -0.36 -10.30 -2.64
CA LYS A 19 -1.16 -9.77 -3.75
C LYS A 19 -0.38 -8.81 -4.65
N LEU A 20 0.54 -8.02 -4.10
CA LEU A 20 1.17 -6.91 -4.81
C LEU A 20 2.56 -7.24 -5.37
N ARG A 21 3.30 -8.18 -4.79
CA ARG A 21 4.67 -8.54 -5.21
C ARG A 21 4.80 -9.02 -6.65
N HIS A 22 3.70 -9.48 -7.26
CA HIS A 22 3.67 -9.92 -8.65
C HIS A 22 3.68 -8.76 -9.66
N ARG A 23 3.29 -7.55 -9.23
CA ARG A 23 3.17 -6.37 -10.11
C ARG A 23 4.07 -5.21 -9.69
N TYR A 24 4.49 -5.20 -8.42
CA TYR A 24 5.23 -4.11 -7.81
C TYR A 24 6.47 -4.64 -7.10
N ASP A 25 7.51 -3.81 -7.05
CA ASP A 25 8.62 -3.99 -6.14
C ASP A 25 8.18 -3.47 -4.76
N VAL A 26 8.02 -4.36 -3.80
CA VAL A 26 7.33 -4.11 -2.53
C VAL A 26 8.34 -3.98 -1.40
N GLU A 27 8.43 -2.77 -0.84
CA GLU A 27 9.10 -2.51 0.44
C GLU A 27 8.07 -2.54 1.57
N VAL A 28 8.48 -3.02 2.73
CA VAL A 28 7.60 -3.24 3.88
C VAL A 28 8.19 -2.58 5.12
N HIS A 29 7.34 -1.85 5.85
CA HIS A 29 7.63 -1.34 7.18
C HIS A 29 6.51 -1.76 8.14
N ILE A 30 6.85 -2.64 9.08
CA ILE A 30 5.88 -3.13 10.07
C ILE A 30 5.71 -2.11 11.18
N VAL A 31 4.46 -1.80 11.52
CA VAL A 31 4.09 -0.88 12.61
C VAL A 31 3.23 -1.57 13.66
N PRO A 32 3.26 -1.12 14.93
CA PRO A 32 2.44 -1.69 15.98
C PRO A 32 0.94 -1.43 15.76
N ILE A 33 0.10 -2.28 16.37
CA ILE A 33 -1.36 -2.17 16.34
C ILE A 33 -1.79 -0.78 16.86
N GLY A 34 -2.77 -0.16 16.19
CA GLY A 34 -3.21 1.21 16.50
C GLY A 34 -2.43 2.32 15.76
N SER A 35 -1.37 1.96 15.04
CA SER A 35 -0.68 2.89 14.14
C SER A 35 -1.46 3.11 12.85
N VAL A 36 -1.24 4.28 12.22
CA VAL A 36 -1.80 4.57 10.90
C VAL A 36 -1.13 3.65 9.87
N CYS A 37 -1.94 2.85 9.17
CA CYS A 37 -1.47 2.04 8.06
C CYS A 37 -1.60 2.81 6.74
N GLU A 38 -0.61 2.68 5.85
CA GLU A 38 -0.62 3.35 4.56
C GLU A 38 0.18 2.61 3.49
N ILE A 39 -0.21 2.81 2.23
CA ILE A 39 0.57 2.36 1.07
C ILE A 39 1.02 3.60 0.29
N LYS A 40 2.32 3.70 0.05
CA LYS A 40 2.95 4.72 -0.81
C LYS A 40 3.43 4.08 -2.10
N ALA A 41 3.40 4.85 -3.19
CA ALA A 41 4.03 4.45 -4.44
C ALA A 41 5.07 5.49 -4.86
N ASN A 42 6.15 5.01 -5.49
CA ASN A 42 7.11 5.89 -6.13
C ASN A 42 6.60 6.23 -7.53
N ILE A 43 6.10 7.46 -7.70
CA ILE A 43 5.58 7.99 -8.95
C ILE A 43 6.46 9.19 -9.34
N LYS A 44 7.04 9.18 -10.54
CA LYS A 44 7.93 10.25 -11.05
C LYS A 44 9.03 10.63 -10.04
N ASN A 45 9.67 9.63 -9.43
CA ASN A 45 10.73 9.78 -8.42
C ASN A 45 10.29 10.49 -7.13
N ARG A 46 9.00 10.47 -6.80
CA ARG A 46 8.44 10.99 -5.55
C ARG A 46 7.57 9.94 -4.88
N TRP A 47 7.68 9.82 -3.57
CA TRP A 47 6.80 8.98 -2.77
C TRP A 47 5.46 9.67 -2.58
N VAL A 48 4.41 9.06 -3.11
CA VAL A 48 3.04 9.55 -3.01
C VAL A 48 2.22 8.57 -2.20
N THR A 49 1.55 9.04 -1.15
CA THR A 49 0.57 8.22 -0.42
C THR A 49 -0.61 7.92 -1.34
N ILE A 50 -0.83 6.62 -1.57
CA ILE A 50 -1.91 6.10 -2.41
C ILE A 50 -3.17 5.91 -1.57
N CYS A 51 -3.06 5.24 -0.42
CA CYS A 51 -4.16 5.10 0.51
C CYS A 51 -3.66 5.01 1.96
N ARG A 52 -4.55 5.37 2.89
CA ARG A 52 -4.42 5.15 4.33
C ARG A 52 -5.61 4.32 4.78
N PHE A 53 -5.41 3.47 5.78
CA PHE A 53 -6.44 2.58 6.27
C PHE A 53 -6.21 2.24 7.75
N ALA A 54 -7.28 1.82 8.42
CA ALA A 54 -7.21 1.30 9.78
C ALA A 54 -6.68 -0.15 9.76
N SER A 55 -6.07 -0.60 10.86
CA SER A 55 -5.48 -1.94 10.94
C SER A 55 -6.49 -3.09 10.80
N ASP A 56 -7.76 -2.81 11.06
CA ASP A 56 -8.91 -3.71 10.95
C ASP A 56 -9.67 -3.59 9.60
N GLU A 57 -9.23 -2.70 8.71
CA GLU A 57 -9.84 -2.54 7.39
C GLU A 57 -9.72 -3.83 6.56
N SER A 58 -10.75 -4.12 5.77
CA SER A 58 -10.77 -5.35 4.98
C SER A 58 -9.76 -5.28 3.83
N LEU A 59 -9.06 -6.40 3.56
CA LEU A 59 -8.10 -6.50 2.45
C LEU A 59 -8.72 -6.09 1.11
N ARG A 60 -9.99 -6.44 0.87
CA ARG A 60 -10.71 -6.10 -0.36
C ARG A 60 -10.87 -4.59 -0.51
N ASN A 61 -11.24 -3.89 0.56
CA ASN A 61 -11.36 -2.43 0.55
C ASN A 61 -10.00 -1.78 0.35
N ILE A 62 -8.96 -2.23 1.06
CA ILE A 62 -7.59 -1.71 0.91
C ILE A 62 -7.12 -1.84 -0.54
N MET A 63 -7.29 -3.01 -1.15
CA MET A 63 -6.91 -3.26 -2.54
C MET A 63 -7.68 -2.37 -3.52
N THR A 64 -8.99 -2.21 -3.30
CA THR A 64 -9.84 -1.36 -4.14
C THR A 64 -9.40 0.10 -4.06
N MET A 65 -9.18 0.61 -2.84
CA MET A 65 -8.65 1.96 -2.62
C MET A 65 -7.26 2.13 -3.24
N PHE A 66 -6.39 1.13 -3.11
CA PHE A 66 -5.05 1.17 -3.70
C PHE A 66 -5.12 1.26 -5.23
N GLU A 67 -5.86 0.37 -5.90
CA GLU A 67 -5.93 0.34 -7.36
C GLU A 67 -6.54 1.62 -7.95
N ILE A 68 -7.63 2.12 -7.36
CA ILE A 68 -8.28 3.36 -7.82
C ILE A 68 -7.32 4.54 -7.63
N ASN A 69 -6.78 4.75 -6.43
CA ASN A 69 -5.92 5.89 -6.15
C ASN A 69 -4.60 5.84 -6.92
N TYR A 70 -4.02 4.64 -7.12
CA TYR A 70 -2.81 4.48 -7.91
C TYR A 70 -3.05 4.90 -9.36
N ASN A 71 -4.17 4.47 -9.96
CA ASN A 71 -4.52 4.84 -11.34
C ASN A 71 -4.77 6.35 -11.48
N LEU A 72 -5.45 6.98 -10.51
CA LEU A 72 -5.68 8.42 -10.54
C LEU A 72 -4.36 9.21 -10.41
N LYS A 73 -3.51 8.84 -9.45
CA LYS A 73 -2.27 9.57 -9.14
C LYS A 73 -1.16 9.32 -10.15
N SER A 74 -1.14 8.18 -10.82
CA SER A 74 -0.14 7.88 -11.87
C SER A 74 -0.42 8.58 -13.20
N ARG A 75 -1.66 9.07 -13.41
CA ARG A 75 -2.05 9.86 -14.59
C ARG A 75 -1.76 11.36 -14.43
N GLN A 76 -1.51 11.82 -13.20
CA GLN A 76 -1.09 13.20 -12.89
C GLN A 76 0.41 13.37 -13.12
#